data_AF-A0A800IQW4-F1
#
_entry.id   AF-A0A800IQW4-F1
#
_cell.length_a   1.000
_cell.length_b   1.000
_cell.length_c   1.000
_cell.angle_alpha   90.00
_cell.angle_beta   90.00
_cell.angle_gamma   90.00
#
_symmetry.space_group_name_H-M   'P 1'
#
loop_
_entity.id
_entity.type
_entity.pdbx_description
1 polymer ?
#
loop_
_entity_poly.entity_id
_entity_poly.type
_entity_poly.pdbx_seq_one_letter_code
_entity_poly.pdbx_strand_id
1 'polypeptide(L)'
;RGRHRSFVRSVTRYATSVQYDGQGRIQIPDSLLGYSGIKKDVAVIGMINKIELWDPNIISKIDATEADLDDNSFDDLANEINF
;
A
#
# COMPACT_ATOMS: atom_id res chain seq x y z
N ARG A 1 -16.78 -17.99 8.87
CA ARG A 1 -17.04 -16.85 9.78
C ARG A 1 -15.82 -16.38 10.60
N GLY A 2 -14.93 -17.27 11.09
CA GLY A 2 -13.72 -16.86 11.85
C GLY A 2 -12.56 -16.25 11.03
N ARG A 3 -12.33 -16.73 9.79
CA ARG A 3 -11.20 -16.32 8.93
C ARG A 3 -11.16 -14.82 8.62
N HIS A 4 -12.28 -14.24 8.19
CA HIS A 4 -12.37 -12.81 7.88
C HIS A 4 -12.06 -11.92 9.10
N ARG A 5 -12.52 -12.30 10.29
CA ARG A 5 -12.29 -11.51 11.52
C ARG A 5 -10.83 -11.54 11.96
N SER A 6 -10.16 -12.69 11.82
CA SER A 6 -8.74 -12.79 12.13
C SER A 6 -7.88 -12.00 11.14
N PHE A 7 -8.23 -12.03 9.84
CA PHE A 7 -7.56 -11.23 8.81
C PHE A 7 -7.70 -9.73 9.06
N VAL A 8 -8.95 -9.24 9.21
CA VAL A 8 -9.21 -7.82 9.50
C VAL A 8 -8.43 -7.37 10.72
N ARG A 9 -8.45 -8.14 11.81
CA ARG A 9 -7.68 -7.81 13.00
C ARG A 9 -6.18 -7.79 12.76
N SER A 10 -5.66 -8.69 11.93
CA SER A 10 -4.23 -8.72 11.62
C SER A 10 -3.80 -7.44 10.89
N VAL A 11 -4.59 -7.01 9.91
CA VAL A 11 -4.34 -5.79 9.14
C VAL A 11 -4.55 -4.54 9.99
N THR A 12 -5.64 -4.47 10.76
CA THR A 12 -5.96 -3.28 11.55
C THR A 12 -5.20 -3.17 12.86
N ARG A 13 -4.60 -4.26 13.37
CA ARG A 13 -3.81 -4.25 14.62
C ARG A 13 -2.67 -3.25 14.61
N TYR A 14 -2.12 -2.96 13.43
CA TYR A 14 -1.01 -2.02 13.27
C TYR A 14 -1.47 -0.66 12.72
N ALA A 15 -2.77 -0.50 12.43
CA ALA A 15 -3.31 0.78 11.98
C ALA A 15 -3.28 1.78 13.14
N THR A 16 -2.76 2.97 12.86
CA THR A 16 -2.68 4.06 13.83
C THR A 16 -3.40 5.27 13.27
N SER A 17 -4.33 5.83 14.04
CA SER A 17 -4.98 7.08 13.68
C SER A 17 -4.00 8.23 13.88
N VAL A 18 -3.78 9.02 12.83
CA VAL A 18 -2.92 10.21 12.85
C VAL A 18 -3.69 11.40 12.30
N GLN A 19 -3.40 12.60 12.80
CA GLN A 19 -3.94 13.84 12.27
C GLN A 19 -2.87 14.50 11.41
N TYR A 20 -3.28 15.11 10.29
CA TYR A 20 -2.37 15.94 9.51
C TYR A 20 -2.26 17.32 10.14
N ASP A 21 -1.13 17.98 9.93
CA ASP A 21 -0.92 19.34 10.42
C ASP A 21 -1.53 20.40 9.49
N GLY A 22 -1.44 21.68 9.86
CA GLY A 22 -2.00 22.78 9.05
C GLY A 22 -1.38 22.95 7.66
N GLN A 23 -0.27 22.28 7.37
CA GLN A 23 0.36 22.24 6.04
C GLN A 23 0.05 20.94 5.28
N GLY A 24 -0.80 20.07 5.84
CA GLY A 24 -1.16 18.79 5.24
C GLY A 24 -0.10 17.70 5.41
N ARG A 25 0.89 17.86 6.30
CA ARG A 25 1.90 16.83 6.56
C ARG A 25 1.35 15.78 7.52
N ILE A 26 1.69 14.52 7.27
CA ILE A 26 1.31 13.37 8.11
C ILE A 26 2.56 12.84 8.80
N GLN A 27 2.55 12.76 10.13
CA GLN A 27 3.61 12.10 10.87
C GLN A 27 3.39 10.58 10.83
N ILE A 28 4.33 9.86 10.21
CA ILE A 28 4.29 8.41 10.15
C ILE A 28 4.81 7.84 11.49
N PRO A 29 4.07 6.97 12.18
CA PRO A 29 4.54 6.28 13.38
C PRO A 29 5.81 5.46 13.14
N ASP A 30 6.74 5.46 14.08
CA ASP A 30 8.03 4.77 13.96
C ASP A 30 7.90 3.27 13.67
N SER A 31 6.86 2.62 14.21
CA SER A 31 6.57 1.21 13.93
C SER A 31 6.23 0.95 12.46
N LEU A 32 5.48 1.86 11.83
CA LEU A 32 5.11 1.77 10.42
C LEU A 32 6.29 2.17 9.52
N LEU A 33 7.12 3.13 9.95
CA LEU A 33 8.35 3.50 9.26
C LEU A 33 9.37 2.34 9.26
N GLY A 34 9.53 1.68 10.41
CA GLY A 34 10.39 0.51 10.54
C GLY A 34 9.89 -0.68 9.72
N TYR A 35 8.57 -0.86 9.61
CA TYR A 35 7.97 -1.89 8.77
C TYR A 35 8.12 -1.59 7.27
N SER A 36 7.91 -0.35 6.84
CA SER A 36 7.94 0.03 5.41
C SER A 36 9.36 0.08 4.83
N GLY A 37 10.38 0.22 5.68
CA GLY A 37 11.77 0.35 5.26
C GLY A 37 12.13 1.72 4.68
N ILE A 38 11.19 2.66 4.65
CA ILE A 38 11.37 4.03 4.16
C ILE A 38 12.40 4.75 5.05
N LYS A 39 13.44 5.33 4.43
CA LYS A 39 14.49 6.06 5.15
C LYS A 39 14.45 7.58 4.96
N LYS A 40 14.29 8.02 3.72
CA LYS A 40 14.38 9.44 3.36
C LYS A 40 13.39 9.79 2.27
N ASP A 41 13.46 9.07 1.16
CA ASP A 41 12.60 9.28 0.01
C ASP A 41 11.40 8.32 0.09
N VAL A 42 10.24 8.79 -0.35
CA VAL A 42 8.98 8.04 -0.34
C VAL A 42 8.32 8.13 -1.71
N ALA A 43 7.89 6.99 -2.24
CA ALA A 43 7.00 6.93 -3.39
C ALA A 43 5.55 6.94 -2.90
N VAL A 44 4.71 7.78 -3.51
CA VAL A 44 3.29 7.90 -3.18
C VAL A 44 2.48 7.38 -4.35
N ILE A 45 1.65 6.36 -4.10
CA ILE A 45 0.77 5.77 -5.11
C ILE A 45 -0.67 6.05 -4.72
N GLY A 46 -1.42 6.64 -5.64
CA GLY A 46 -2.85 6.86 -5.48
C GLY A 46 -3.63 5.60 -5.83
N MET A 47 -4.51 5.18 -4.93
CA MET A 47 -5.51 4.15 -5.16
C MET A 47 -6.88 4.78 -4.88
N ILE A 48 -7.92 4.35 -5.58
CA ILE A 48 -9.25 5.00 -5.62
C ILE A 48 -9.68 5.66 -4.29
N ASN A 49 -9.57 4.95 -3.17
CA ASN A 49 -9.96 5.42 -1.84
C ASN A 49 -8.82 5.41 -0.79
N LYS A 50 -7.57 5.18 -1.20
CA LYS A 50 -6.42 5.06 -0.29
C LYS A 50 -5.15 5.58 -0.95
N ILE A 51 -4.18 5.99 -0.16
CA ILE A 51 -2.82 6.25 -0.65
C ILE A 51 -1.89 5.18 -0.10
N GLU A 52 -0.93 4.76 -0.92
CA GLU A 52 0.12 3.86 -0.49
C GLU A 52 1.45 4.59 -0.46
N LEU A 53 2.26 4.29 0.55
CA LEU A 53 3.56 4.88 0.79
C LEU A 53 4.60 3.78 0.73
N TRP A 54 5.56 3.92 -0.18
CA TRP A 54 6.54 2.88 -0.48
C TRP A 54 7.97 3.41 -0.40
N ASP A 55 8.91 2.54 -0.04
CA ASP A 55 10.32 2.79 -0.33
C ASP A 55 10.52 2.74 -1.86
N PRO A 56 11.08 3.79 -2.49
CA PRO A 56 11.24 3.86 -3.94
C PRO A 56 12.01 2.68 -4.55
N ASN A 57 12.97 2.11 -3.82
CA ASN A 57 13.77 1.00 -4.31
C ASN A 57 13.02 -0.34 -4.22
N ILE A 58 12.10 -0.46 -3.25
CA ILE A 58 11.26 -1.66 -3.12
C ILE A 58 10.23 -1.67 -4.25
N ILE A 59 9.48 -0.58 -4.41
CA ILE A 59 8.44 -0.54 -5.44
C ILE A 59 9.03 -0.66 -6.86
N SER A 60 10.15 -0.01 -7.14
CA SER A 60 10.81 -0.12 -8.46
C SER A 60 11.23 -1.55 -8.79
N LYS A 61 11.55 -2.39 -7.80
CA LYS A 61 11.86 -3.82 -8.02
C LYS A 61 10.61 -4.64 -8.27
N ILE A 62 9.52 -4.33 -7.57
CA ILE A 62 8.22 -4.98 -7.78
C ILE A 62 7.73 -4.65 -9.18
N ASP A 63 7.71 -3.37 -9.57
CA ASP A 63 7.32 -2.91 -10.90
C ASP A 63 8.15 -3.58 -12.00
N ALA A 64 9.46 -3.72 -11.80
CA ALA A 64 10.33 -4.40 -12.75
C ALA A 64 10.05 -5.92 -12.86
N THR A 65 9.44 -6.52 -11.84
CA THR A 65 9.03 -7.93 -11.83
C THR A 65 7.62 -8.12 -12.39
N GLU A 66 6.73 -7.13 -12.18
CA GLU A 66 5.35 -7.12 -12.67
C GLU A 66 5.23 -6.56 -14.10
N ALA A 67 6.28 -5.95 -14.65
CA ALA A 67 6.33 -5.49 -16.04
C ALA A 67 6.16 -6.60 -17.09
N ASP A 68 6.16 -7.88 -16.66
CA ASP A 68 5.90 -9.05 -17.49
C ASP A 68 4.41 -9.47 -17.52
N LEU A 69 3.50 -8.71 -16.90
CA LEU A 69 2.06 -8.91 -17.06
C LEU A 69 1.68 -8.65 -18.52
N ASP A 70 1.35 -9.70 -19.27
CA ASP A 70 0.92 -9.57 -20.66
C ASP A 70 -0.45 -8.88 -20.76
N ASP A 71 -0.75 -8.26 -21.90
CA ASP A 71 -2.01 -7.54 -22.11
C ASP A 71 -3.24 -8.44 -21.82
N ASN A 72 -3.12 -9.76 -22.02
CA ASN A 72 -4.20 -10.72 -21.72
C ASN A 72 -4.42 -10.88 -20.21
N SER A 73 -3.35 -10.91 -19.40
CA SER A 73 -3.43 -11.00 -17.94
C SER A 73 -4.09 -9.76 -17.32
N PHE A 74 -3.94 -8.58 -17.92
CA PHE A 74 -4.61 -7.38 -17.44
C PHE A 74 -6.12 -7.43 -17.70
N ASP A 75 -6.53 -7.83 -18.92
CA ASP A 75 -7.94 -7.96 -19.29
C ASP A 75 -8.65 -9.05 -18.46
N ASP A 76 -7.99 -10.18 -18.21
CA ASP A 76 -8.53 -11.25 -17.36
C ASP A 76 -8.73 -10.76 -15.91
N LEU A 77 -7.77 -10.01 -15.36
CA LEU A 77 -7.87 -9.44 -14.01
C LEU A 77 -8.98 -8.39 -13.93
N ALA A 78 -9.11 -7.55 -14.96
CA ALA A 78 -10.16 -6.52 -15.04
C ALA A 78 -11.56 -7.13 -15.11
N ASN A 79 -11.72 -8.28 -15.76
CA ASN A 79 -12.99 -9.01 -15.80
C ASN A 79 -13.31 -9.72 -14.46
N GLU A 80 -12.30 -10.14 -13.70
CA GLU A 80 -12.48 -10.73 -12.38
C GLU A 80 -12.80 -9.68 -11.31
N ILE A 81 -12.15 -8.51 -11.40
CA ILE A 81 -12.39 -7.36 -10.54
C ILE A 81 -13.52 -6.52 -11.16
N ASN A 82 -14.78 -6.91 -10.91
CA ASN A 82 -15.94 -6.07 -11.24
C ASN A 82 -15.82 -4.70 -10.54
N PHE A 83 -15.45 -3.66 -11.29
CA PHE A 83 -15.59 -2.27 -10.86
C PHE A 83 -17.05 -1.83 -10.79
#